data_AF-A0A7T0FZK1-F1
#
_entry.id   AF-A0A7T0FZK1-F1
#
_cell.length_a   1.000
_cell.length_b   1.000
_cell.length_c   1.000
_cell.angle_alpha   90.00
_cell.angle_beta   90.00
_cell.angle_gamma   90.00
#
_symmetry.space_group_name_H-M   'P 1'
#
loop_
_entity.id
_entity.type
_entity.pdbx_description
1 polymer ?
#
loop_
_entity_poly.entity_id
_entity_poly.type
_entity_poly.pdbx_seq_one_letter_code
_entity_poly.pdbx_strand_id
1 'polypeptide(L)'
;MARIDKKIEEWVRADLINSDVADSILSYEDRQPASSWILSTFLILGAVTVGIGIISLIAANWDDIPDSVKLAADLILLSALAYGVFKTHVEDKPLYFEMYLVAFQISCLASIGLISQIYNTGGKAWQALLLWSVITAGVAVASKKSFVPFIWATGFFAGVINGAFEIDWLKSFYKGQEQALIMTIPLLATLMTALLKKVFGESGQTHALRVWSFLALIFTLVTIEVINSSDFYNNDNPGISLVAFAPGYILAILVGIAFVRDEQFNRLQIWVSLFALFGFVIQFHLSFLYIKSDYISAIFTLLILSLIAILMASRRHRKIFQVLVVFIGLRFLVLYFQALGGLATTGIGLIVSGVLIICMVTWWNKKRQAIANWAEGLLT
;
A
#
# COMPACT_ATOMS: atom_id res chain seq x y z
N MET A 1 29.68 -8.88 9.69
CA MET A 1 31.10 -8.63 9.36
C MET A 1 31.28 -8.10 7.95
N ALA A 2 31.09 -8.86 6.86
CA ALA A 2 31.43 -8.43 5.47
C ALA A 2 31.00 -7.04 4.94
N ARG A 3 30.05 -6.35 5.59
CA ARG A 3 29.61 -4.99 5.23
C ARG A 3 30.39 -3.88 5.96
N ILE A 4 31.00 -4.15 7.11
CA ILE A 4 31.79 -3.18 7.88
C ILE A 4 33.24 -3.15 7.40
N ASP A 5 33.82 -4.31 7.12
CA ASP A 5 35.19 -4.47 6.58
C ASP A 5 35.33 -3.68 5.27
N LYS A 6 34.34 -3.82 4.38
CA LYS A 6 34.29 -3.09 3.11
C LYS A 6 34.17 -1.58 3.28
N LYS A 7 33.46 -1.11 4.32
CA LYS A 7 33.33 0.32 4.64
C LYS A 7 34.61 0.88 5.26
N ILE A 8 35.26 0.11 6.12
CA ILE A 8 36.54 0.49 6.73
C ILE A 8 37.61 0.61 5.63
N GLU A 9 37.66 -0.32 4.68
CA GLU A 9 38.51 -0.18 3.49
C GLU A 9 38.18 1.07 2.66
N GLU A 10 36.89 1.37 2.44
CA GLU A 10 36.47 2.59 1.75
C GLU A 10 36.89 3.86 2.51
N TRP A 11 36.83 3.85 3.84
CA TRP A 11 37.23 4.97 4.70
C TRP A 11 38.74 5.17 4.77
N VAL A 12 39.52 4.08 4.79
CA VAL A 12 40.98 4.13 4.68
C VAL A 12 41.38 4.64 3.29
N ARG A 13 40.76 4.17 2.21
CA ARG A 13 41.03 4.67 0.84
C ARG A 13 40.63 6.13 0.65
N ALA A 14 39.69 6.63 1.43
CA ALA A 14 39.25 8.02 1.42
C ALA A 14 40.04 8.92 2.38
N ASP A 15 41.11 8.42 3.01
CA ASP A 15 41.92 9.13 4.02
C ASP A 15 41.11 9.68 5.21
N LEU A 16 39.94 9.06 5.50
CA LEU A 16 39.09 9.46 6.63
C LEU A 16 39.59 8.88 7.96
N ILE A 17 40.26 7.73 7.90
CA ILE A 17 40.87 7.02 9.05
C ILE A 17 42.20 6.40 8.61
N ASN A 18 43.14 6.25 9.55
CA ASN A 18 44.40 5.54 9.31
C ASN A 18 44.24 4.02 9.56
N SER A 19 45.24 3.24 9.16
CA SER A 19 45.26 1.78 9.35
C SER A 19 45.16 1.37 10.81
N ASP A 20 45.80 2.10 11.73
CA ASP A 20 45.81 1.75 13.15
C ASP A 20 44.43 1.92 13.81
N VAL A 21 43.67 2.95 13.41
CA VAL A 21 42.29 3.16 13.82
C VAL A 21 41.37 2.14 13.17
N ALA A 22 41.60 1.77 11.91
CA ALA A 22 40.87 0.71 11.24
C ALA A 22 40.98 -0.63 11.99
N ASP A 23 42.21 -1.03 12.38
CA ASP A 23 42.47 -2.25 13.13
C ASP A 23 41.86 -2.20 14.54
N SER A 24 41.89 -1.02 15.17
CA SER A 24 41.24 -0.80 16.48
C SER A 24 39.73 -0.96 16.40
N ILE A 25 39.09 -0.46 15.34
CA ILE A 25 37.64 -0.60 15.10
C ILE A 25 37.28 -2.07 14.81
N LEU A 26 38.04 -2.74 13.94
CA LEU A 26 37.82 -4.16 13.63
C LEU A 26 37.93 -5.03 14.89
N SER A 27 38.96 -4.80 15.70
CA SER A 27 39.12 -5.53 16.96
C SER A 27 38.01 -5.23 17.98
N TYR A 28 37.41 -4.04 17.95
CA TYR A 28 36.27 -3.69 18.80
C TYR A 28 34.98 -4.39 18.32
N GLU A 29 34.73 -4.40 17.01
CA GLU A 29 33.58 -5.07 16.39
C GLU A 29 33.65 -6.60 16.52
N ASP A 30 34.83 -7.20 16.40
CA ASP A 30 35.04 -8.63 16.65
C ASP A 30 34.80 -9.04 18.11
N ARG A 31 34.97 -8.08 19.05
CA ARG A 31 34.68 -8.26 20.47
C ARG A 31 33.20 -8.08 20.81
N GLN A 32 32.40 -7.50 19.92
CA GLN A 32 30.95 -7.45 20.11
C GLN A 32 30.38 -8.86 19.92
N PRO A 33 29.50 -9.34 20.82
CA PRO A 33 28.82 -10.59 20.59
C PRO A 33 28.07 -10.46 19.27
N ALA A 34 28.46 -11.28 18.29
CA ALA A 34 27.75 -11.34 17.03
C ALA A 34 26.28 -11.58 17.38
N SER A 35 25.41 -10.60 17.09
CA SER A 35 23.97 -10.83 17.10
C SER A 35 23.74 -11.91 16.06
N SER A 36 23.68 -13.15 16.54
CA SER A 36 23.61 -14.32 15.68
C SER A 36 22.24 -14.25 15.06
N TRP A 37 22.17 -13.69 13.85
CA TRP A 37 20.93 -13.58 13.11
C TRP A 37 20.27 -14.96 12.98
N ILE A 38 21.10 -16.02 12.93
CA ILE A 38 20.70 -17.43 12.98
C ILE A 38 19.99 -17.74 14.30
N LEU A 39 20.58 -17.40 15.45
CA LEU A 39 19.94 -17.60 16.76
C LEU A 39 18.61 -16.84 16.84
N SER A 40 18.59 -15.56 16.45
CA SER A 40 17.37 -14.76 16.42
C SER A 40 16.30 -15.37 15.51
N THR A 41 16.69 -15.89 14.34
CA THR A 41 15.79 -16.61 13.43
C THR A 41 15.25 -17.89 14.07
N PHE A 42 16.10 -18.71 14.69
CA PHE A 42 15.65 -19.94 15.37
C PHE A 42 14.78 -19.64 16.60
N LEU A 43 15.05 -18.56 17.34
CA LEU A 43 14.21 -18.13 18.46
C LEU A 43 12.84 -17.65 17.98
N ILE A 44 12.78 -16.84 16.92
CA ILE A 44 11.51 -16.41 16.31
C ILE A 44 10.75 -17.62 15.78
N LEU A 45 11.44 -18.51 15.07
CA LEU A 45 10.83 -19.72 14.52
C LEU A 45 10.30 -20.63 15.63
N GLY A 46 11.09 -20.86 16.68
CA GLY A 46 10.68 -21.60 17.86
C GLY A 46 9.48 -20.95 18.57
N ALA A 47 9.47 -19.63 18.76
CA ALA A 47 8.35 -18.91 19.35
C ALA A 47 7.07 -19.00 18.49
N VAL A 48 7.20 -18.88 17.17
CA VAL A 48 6.07 -19.04 16.23
C VAL A 48 5.57 -20.49 16.26
N THR A 49 6.45 -21.48 16.25
CA THR A 49 6.06 -22.90 16.35
C THR A 49 5.36 -23.20 17.66
N VAL A 50 5.84 -22.69 18.80
CA VAL A 50 5.18 -22.81 20.10
C VAL A 50 3.81 -22.14 20.07
N GLY A 51 3.72 -20.92 19.51
CA GLY A 51 2.45 -20.20 19.36
C GLY A 51 1.43 -20.97 18.52
N ILE A 52 1.85 -21.49 17.37
CA ILE A 52 1.02 -22.36 16.52
C ILE A 52 0.61 -23.62 17.28
N GLY A 53 1.53 -24.26 18.00
CA GLY A 53 1.24 -25.46 18.81
C GLY A 53 0.20 -25.20 19.90
N ILE A 54 0.28 -24.06 20.59
CA ILE A 54 -0.72 -23.64 21.58
C ILE A 54 -2.09 -23.43 20.92
N ILE A 55 -2.13 -22.69 19.79
CA ILE A 55 -3.37 -22.47 19.03
C ILE A 55 -3.96 -23.81 18.56
N SER A 56 -3.11 -24.73 18.06
CA SER A 56 -3.53 -26.06 17.62
C SER A 56 -4.07 -26.92 18.77
N LEU A 57 -3.47 -26.86 19.96
CA LEU A 57 -3.96 -27.60 21.13
C LEU A 57 -5.33 -27.06 21.58
N ILE A 58 -5.49 -25.73 21.60
CA ILE A 58 -6.78 -25.08 21.90
C ILE A 58 -7.82 -25.48 20.84
N ALA A 59 -7.45 -25.43 19.56
CA ALA A 59 -8.33 -25.82 18.47
C ALA A 59 -8.73 -27.30 18.52
N ALA A 60 -7.83 -28.19 18.94
CA ALA A 60 -8.11 -29.62 19.07
C ALA A 60 -9.09 -29.95 20.20
N ASN A 61 -9.18 -29.10 21.23
CA ASN A 61 -10.11 -29.24 22.35
C ASN A 61 -11.25 -28.21 22.27
N TRP A 62 -11.47 -27.59 21.11
CA TRP A 62 -12.33 -26.42 20.98
C TRP A 62 -13.78 -26.69 21.39
N ASP A 63 -14.29 -27.87 21.04
CA ASP A 63 -15.66 -28.27 21.31
C ASP A 63 -15.91 -28.56 22.79
N ASP A 64 -14.87 -28.97 23.53
CA ASP A 64 -14.94 -29.27 24.97
C ASP A 64 -14.88 -28.01 25.85
N ILE A 65 -14.40 -26.88 25.31
CA ILE A 65 -14.28 -25.63 26.05
C ILE A 65 -15.65 -24.92 26.06
N PRO A 66 -16.25 -24.64 27.22
CA PRO A 66 -17.53 -23.93 27.29
C PRO A 66 -17.44 -22.52 26.68
N ASP A 67 -18.50 -22.08 26.02
CA ASP A 67 -18.54 -20.77 25.34
C ASP A 67 -18.31 -19.58 26.29
N SER A 68 -18.81 -19.67 27.52
CA SER A 68 -18.56 -18.66 28.55
C SER A 68 -17.08 -18.53 28.90
N VAL A 69 -16.34 -19.65 28.90
CA VAL A 69 -14.89 -19.67 29.15
C VAL A 69 -14.14 -19.07 27.97
N LYS A 70 -14.53 -19.38 26.73
CA LYS A 70 -13.97 -18.78 25.51
C LYS A 70 -14.11 -17.25 25.55
N LEU A 71 -15.31 -16.75 25.82
CA LEU A 71 -15.60 -15.32 25.90
C LEU A 71 -14.89 -14.64 27.08
N ALA A 72 -14.84 -15.28 28.25
CA ALA A 72 -14.12 -14.75 29.40
C ALA A 72 -12.61 -14.65 29.13
N ALA A 73 -12.01 -15.67 28.52
CA ALA A 73 -10.60 -15.67 28.14
C ALA A 73 -10.29 -14.57 27.12
N ASP A 74 -11.15 -14.38 26.11
CA ASP A 74 -11.04 -13.30 25.13
C ASP A 74 -11.10 -11.91 25.79
N LEU A 75 -12.07 -11.67 26.69
CA LEU A 75 -12.18 -10.40 27.42
C LEU A 75 -10.97 -10.14 28.34
N ILE A 76 -10.45 -11.19 29.00
CA ILE A 76 -9.23 -11.08 29.82
C ILE A 76 -8.04 -10.71 28.94
N LEU A 77 -7.89 -11.36 27.77
CA LEU A 77 -6.82 -11.07 26.82
C LEU A 77 -6.90 -9.63 26.31
N LEU A 78 -8.07 -9.17 25.87
CA LEU A 78 -8.27 -7.79 25.43
C LEU A 78 -7.95 -6.78 26.54
N SER A 79 -8.39 -7.07 27.77
CA SER A 79 -8.12 -6.21 28.94
C SER A 79 -6.62 -6.15 29.26
N ALA A 80 -5.92 -7.28 29.20
CA ALA A 80 -4.48 -7.37 29.42
C ALA A 80 -3.69 -6.62 28.33
N LEU A 81 -4.11 -6.74 27.07
CA LEU A 81 -3.51 -6.01 25.95
C LEU A 81 -3.75 -4.50 26.07
N ALA A 82 -4.96 -4.07 26.40
CA ALA A 82 -5.29 -2.67 26.64
C ALA A 82 -4.49 -2.09 27.82
N TYR A 83 -4.35 -2.84 28.91
CA TYR A 83 -3.48 -2.47 30.03
C TYR A 83 -2.00 -2.38 29.58
N GLY A 84 -1.55 -3.31 28.72
CA GLY A 84 -0.22 -3.27 28.11
C GLY A 84 0.02 -2.00 27.28
N VAL A 85 -0.96 -1.58 26.47
CA VAL A 85 -0.93 -0.29 25.75
C VAL A 85 -0.78 0.87 26.73
N PHE A 86 -1.62 0.94 27.77
CA PHE A 86 -1.57 2.00 28.76
C PHE A 86 -0.23 2.05 29.52
N LYS A 87 0.23 0.91 30.03
CA LYS A 87 1.48 0.79 30.78
C LYS A 87 2.69 1.20 29.94
N THR A 88 2.79 0.69 28.72
CA THR A 88 3.92 1.00 27.82
C THR A 88 3.89 2.43 27.30
N HIS A 89 2.71 3.07 27.26
CA HIS A 89 2.58 4.50 27.01
C HIS A 89 3.15 5.32 28.18
N VAL A 90 2.75 5.00 29.41
CA VAL A 90 3.21 5.70 30.64
C VAL A 90 4.72 5.52 30.86
N GLU A 91 5.24 4.32 30.59
CA GLU A 91 6.69 4.02 30.69
C GLU A 91 7.52 4.56 29.52
N ASP A 92 6.90 5.27 28.57
CA ASP A 92 7.49 5.78 27.31
C ASP A 92 8.35 4.75 26.56
N LYS A 93 7.77 3.55 26.37
CA LYS A 93 8.38 2.43 25.64
C LYS A 93 7.78 2.33 24.23
N PRO A 94 8.20 3.16 23.25
CA PRO A 94 7.49 3.33 21.98
C PRO A 94 7.40 2.04 21.15
N LEU A 95 8.43 1.19 21.19
CA LEU A 95 8.40 -0.07 20.45
C LEU A 95 7.34 -1.03 21.00
N TYR A 96 7.29 -1.19 22.32
CA TYR A 96 6.32 -2.07 22.98
C TYR A 96 4.90 -1.51 22.89
N PHE A 97 4.75 -0.18 22.97
CA PHE A 97 3.47 0.48 22.73
C PHE A 97 2.88 0.12 21.37
N GLU A 98 3.65 0.22 20.30
CA GLU A 98 3.22 -0.17 18.95
C GLU A 98 2.90 -1.67 18.86
N MET A 99 3.71 -2.54 19.49
CA MET A 99 3.43 -3.98 19.53
C MET A 99 2.09 -4.31 20.22
N TYR A 100 1.82 -3.69 21.36
CA TYR A 100 0.54 -3.88 22.07
C TYR A 100 -0.64 -3.32 21.28
N LEU A 101 -0.49 -2.18 20.58
CA LEU A 101 -1.54 -1.66 19.71
C LEU A 101 -1.87 -2.63 18.56
N VAL A 102 -0.84 -3.19 17.90
CA VAL A 102 -1.04 -4.20 16.83
C VAL A 102 -1.74 -5.44 17.39
N ALA A 103 -1.24 -5.98 18.51
CA ALA A 103 -1.80 -7.17 19.13
C ALA A 103 -3.26 -6.94 19.57
N PHE A 104 -3.56 -5.79 20.15
CA PHE A 104 -4.92 -5.40 20.53
C PHE A 104 -5.83 -5.32 19.31
N GLN A 105 -5.37 -4.67 18.22
CA GLN A 105 -6.17 -4.52 17.01
C GLN A 105 -6.49 -5.86 16.34
N ILE A 106 -5.52 -6.76 16.25
CA ILE A 106 -5.72 -8.12 15.72
C ILE A 106 -6.67 -8.90 16.63
N SER A 107 -6.49 -8.79 17.95
CA SER A 107 -7.35 -9.47 18.92
C SER A 107 -8.80 -9.00 18.82
N CYS A 108 -9.06 -7.70 18.63
CA CYS A 108 -10.44 -7.22 18.39
C CYS A 108 -11.09 -7.86 17.16
N LEU A 109 -10.34 -8.10 16.08
CA LEU A 109 -10.87 -8.80 14.89
C LEU A 109 -11.16 -10.28 15.20
N ALA A 110 -10.26 -10.93 15.95
CA ALA A 110 -10.45 -12.30 16.40
C ALA A 110 -11.67 -12.43 17.33
N SER A 111 -11.89 -11.49 18.24
CA SER A 111 -13.06 -11.44 19.13
C SER A 111 -14.37 -11.34 18.34
N ILE A 112 -14.41 -10.52 17.28
CA ILE A 112 -15.59 -10.46 16.38
C ILE A 112 -15.84 -11.83 15.75
N GLY A 113 -14.79 -12.52 15.28
CA GLY A 113 -14.89 -13.86 14.73
C GLY A 113 -15.38 -14.90 15.75
N LEU A 114 -14.83 -14.86 16.97
CA LEU A 114 -15.21 -15.75 18.07
C LEU A 114 -16.68 -15.59 18.47
N ILE A 115 -17.11 -14.35 18.67
CA ILE A 115 -18.51 -14.02 19.02
C ILE A 115 -19.43 -14.46 17.88
N SER A 116 -19.06 -14.20 16.62
CA SER A 116 -19.82 -14.63 15.44
C SER A 116 -19.98 -16.15 15.38
N GLN A 117 -18.93 -16.90 15.71
CA GLN A 117 -18.95 -18.37 15.74
C GLN A 117 -19.85 -18.90 16.87
N ILE A 118 -19.67 -18.41 18.11
CA ILE A 118 -20.42 -18.88 19.28
C ILE A 118 -21.93 -18.65 19.10
N TYR A 119 -22.31 -17.46 18.65
CA TYR A 119 -23.72 -17.09 18.49
C TYR A 119 -24.27 -17.38 17.10
N ASN A 120 -23.49 -17.98 16.20
CA ASN A 120 -23.88 -18.31 14.83
C ASN A 120 -24.55 -17.14 14.08
N THR A 121 -23.99 -15.93 14.19
CA THR A 121 -24.66 -14.70 13.73
C THR A 121 -24.71 -14.56 12.20
N GLY A 122 -24.05 -15.46 11.45
CA GLY A 122 -24.11 -15.51 9.97
C GLY A 122 -23.58 -14.25 9.28
N GLY A 123 -22.90 -13.37 10.01
CA GLY A 123 -22.41 -12.08 9.51
C GLY A 123 -21.39 -12.23 8.39
N LYS A 124 -21.41 -11.30 7.45
CA LYS A 124 -20.50 -11.33 6.29
C LYS A 124 -19.14 -10.73 6.66
N ALA A 125 -18.08 -11.17 5.97
CA ALA A 125 -16.72 -10.72 6.26
C ALA A 125 -16.55 -9.19 6.17
N TRP A 126 -17.19 -8.54 5.20
CA TRP A 126 -17.12 -7.08 5.05
C TRP A 126 -17.80 -6.33 6.22
N GLN A 127 -18.87 -6.89 6.81
CA GLN A 127 -19.54 -6.32 7.97
C GLN A 127 -18.61 -6.39 9.19
N ALA A 128 -17.94 -7.53 9.38
CA ALA A 128 -16.95 -7.71 10.45
C ALA A 128 -15.78 -6.74 10.30
N LEU A 129 -15.23 -6.56 9.09
CA LEU A 129 -14.14 -5.63 8.82
C LEU A 129 -14.53 -4.17 9.04
N LEU A 130 -15.74 -3.76 8.64
CA LEU A 130 -16.22 -2.39 8.87
C LEU A 130 -16.50 -2.14 10.36
N LEU A 131 -17.13 -3.08 11.06
CA LEU A 131 -17.33 -3.01 12.52
C LEU A 131 -15.97 -2.88 13.24
N TRP A 132 -15.02 -3.76 12.90
CA TRP A 132 -13.66 -3.73 13.40
C TRP A 132 -12.98 -2.38 13.16
N SER A 133 -13.12 -1.84 11.95
CA SER A 133 -12.54 -0.55 11.58
C SER A 133 -13.13 0.58 12.43
N VAL A 134 -14.44 0.60 12.65
CA VAL A 134 -15.11 1.62 13.47
C VAL A 134 -14.64 1.55 14.92
N ILE A 135 -14.67 0.37 15.54
CA ILE A 135 -14.33 0.24 16.98
C ILE A 135 -12.83 0.41 17.24
N THR A 136 -11.96 0.15 16.26
CA THR A 136 -10.50 0.30 16.40
C THR A 136 -9.94 1.60 15.81
N ALA A 137 -10.78 2.51 15.30
CA ALA A 137 -10.33 3.77 14.71
C ALA A 137 -9.49 4.61 15.69
N GLY A 138 -9.90 4.67 16.97
CA GLY A 138 -9.14 5.37 18.01
C GLY A 138 -7.74 4.78 18.26
N VAL A 139 -7.60 3.46 18.12
CA VAL A 139 -6.31 2.75 18.25
C VAL A 139 -5.37 3.15 17.11
N ALA A 140 -5.89 3.22 15.88
CA ALA A 140 -5.12 3.69 14.73
C ALA A 140 -4.68 5.16 14.87
N VAL A 141 -5.55 6.01 15.42
CA VAL A 141 -5.22 7.42 15.68
C VAL A 141 -4.16 7.56 16.79
N ALA A 142 -4.19 6.71 17.82
CA ALA A 142 -3.24 6.76 18.93
C ALA A 142 -1.80 6.34 18.56
N SER A 143 -1.62 5.64 17.44
CA SER A 143 -0.32 5.17 16.97
C SER A 143 0.67 6.31 16.69
N LYS A 144 1.93 6.12 17.09
CA LYS A 144 3.05 7.04 16.79
C LYS A 144 3.74 6.66 15.46
N LYS A 145 3.55 5.43 14.98
CA LYS A 145 4.11 4.92 13.71
C LYS A 145 3.04 4.69 12.66
N SER A 146 3.46 4.46 11.42
CA SER A 146 2.56 4.23 10.29
C SER A 146 2.04 2.79 10.20
N PHE A 147 2.57 1.84 10.97
CA PHE A 147 2.23 0.43 10.81
C PHE A 147 0.83 0.08 11.32
N VAL A 148 0.45 0.52 12.53
CA VAL A 148 -0.91 0.31 13.06
C VAL A 148 -1.98 0.97 12.17
N PRO A 149 -1.85 2.26 11.77
CA PRO A 149 -2.80 2.87 10.83
C PRO A 149 -2.82 2.20 9.46
N PHE A 150 -1.72 1.59 9.02
CA PHE A 150 -1.67 0.85 7.78
C PHE A 150 -2.49 -0.44 7.86
N ILE A 151 -2.37 -1.21 8.94
CA ILE A 151 -3.23 -2.39 9.19
C ILE A 151 -4.69 -1.96 9.24
N TRP A 152 -5.00 -0.90 9.99
CA TRP A 152 -6.35 -0.34 10.07
C TRP A 152 -6.91 0.02 8.69
N ALA A 153 -6.17 0.81 7.90
CA ALA A 153 -6.58 1.23 6.57
C ALA A 153 -6.80 0.02 5.63
N THR A 154 -6.00 -1.04 5.79
CA THR A 154 -6.14 -2.29 5.03
C THR A 154 -7.51 -2.92 5.27
N GLY A 155 -7.87 -3.15 6.53
CA GLY A 155 -9.17 -3.75 6.85
C GLY A 155 -10.34 -2.82 6.53
N PHE A 156 -10.18 -1.50 6.70
CA PHE A 156 -11.19 -0.53 6.31
C PHE A 156 -11.47 -0.55 4.81
N PHE A 157 -10.44 -0.39 3.96
CA PHE A 157 -10.65 -0.42 2.51
C PHE A 157 -11.11 -1.79 2.03
N ALA A 158 -10.62 -2.89 2.60
CA ALA A 158 -11.13 -4.22 2.28
C ALA A 158 -12.63 -4.35 2.62
N GLY A 159 -13.06 -3.86 3.79
CA GLY A 159 -14.46 -3.84 4.18
C GLY A 159 -15.32 -2.97 3.27
N VAL A 160 -14.85 -1.77 2.91
CA VAL A 160 -15.55 -0.85 2.01
C VAL A 160 -15.69 -1.44 0.60
N ILE A 161 -14.61 -1.99 0.04
CA ILE A 161 -14.60 -2.57 -1.31
C ILE A 161 -15.56 -3.76 -1.37
N ASN A 162 -15.38 -4.75 -0.49
CA ASN A 162 -16.23 -5.95 -0.49
C ASN A 162 -17.69 -5.60 -0.19
N GLY A 163 -17.95 -4.70 0.76
CA GLY A 163 -19.30 -4.23 1.06
C GLY A 163 -19.95 -3.54 -0.13
N ALA A 164 -19.20 -2.71 -0.88
CA ALA A 164 -19.74 -2.04 -2.06
C ALA A 164 -20.13 -2.99 -3.19
N PHE A 165 -19.44 -4.13 -3.33
CA PHE A 165 -19.81 -5.21 -4.26
C PHE A 165 -20.92 -6.13 -3.75
N GLU A 166 -21.41 -5.95 -2.53
CA GLU A 166 -22.43 -6.82 -1.94
C GLU A 166 -23.74 -6.12 -1.59
N ILE A 167 -23.68 -4.85 -1.23
CA ILE A 167 -24.84 -4.07 -0.77
C ILE A 167 -25.75 -3.71 -1.95
N ASP A 168 -27.01 -4.17 -1.91
CA ASP A 168 -27.96 -4.06 -3.03
C ASP A 168 -28.25 -2.62 -3.45
N TRP A 169 -28.35 -1.68 -2.50
CA TRP A 169 -28.57 -0.27 -2.84
C TRP A 169 -27.36 0.34 -3.55
N LEU A 170 -26.13 -0.05 -3.19
CA LEU A 170 -24.90 0.41 -3.86
C LEU A 170 -24.80 -0.19 -5.26
N LYS A 171 -25.06 -1.51 -5.40
CA LYS A 171 -25.12 -2.16 -6.73
C LYS A 171 -26.13 -1.47 -7.64
N SER A 172 -27.32 -1.17 -7.11
CA SER A 172 -28.38 -0.49 -7.83
C SER A 172 -27.99 0.94 -8.19
N PHE A 173 -27.36 1.66 -7.26
CA PHE A 173 -26.87 3.03 -7.48
C PHE A 173 -25.82 3.08 -8.59
N TYR A 174 -24.84 2.16 -8.56
CA TYR A 174 -23.83 2.01 -9.61
C TYR A 174 -24.41 1.35 -10.87
N LYS A 175 -25.68 0.94 -10.88
CA LYS A 175 -26.35 0.28 -12.02
C LYS A 175 -25.56 -0.92 -12.56
N GLY A 176 -24.91 -1.67 -11.68
CA GLY A 176 -24.03 -2.79 -12.06
C GLY A 176 -22.71 -2.38 -12.74
N GLN A 177 -22.37 -1.09 -12.81
CA GLN A 177 -21.14 -0.60 -13.44
C GLN A 177 -19.99 -0.61 -12.44
N GLU A 178 -19.35 -1.77 -12.31
CA GLU A 178 -18.22 -1.99 -11.40
C GLU A 178 -17.06 -1.01 -11.62
N GLN A 179 -16.86 -0.58 -12.86
CA GLN A 179 -15.88 0.44 -13.25
C GLN A 179 -16.03 1.75 -12.47
N ALA A 180 -17.28 2.20 -12.29
CA ALA A 180 -17.58 3.43 -11.57
C ALA A 180 -17.22 3.29 -10.08
N LEU A 181 -17.45 2.11 -9.50
CA LEU A 181 -17.02 1.80 -8.14
C LEU A 181 -15.49 1.77 -8.03
N ILE A 182 -14.81 1.10 -8.97
CA ILE A 182 -13.34 0.99 -9.01
C ILE A 182 -12.66 2.37 -9.10
N MET A 183 -13.26 3.33 -9.83
CA MET A 183 -12.77 4.72 -9.89
C MET A 183 -12.80 5.42 -8.51
N THR A 184 -13.80 5.12 -7.67
CA THR A 184 -14.03 5.84 -6.42
C THR A 184 -13.02 5.52 -5.33
N ILE A 185 -12.47 4.30 -5.31
CA ILE A 185 -11.58 3.81 -4.25
C ILE A 185 -10.29 4.63 -4.10
N PRO A 186 -9.47 4.82 -5.15
CA PRO A 186 -8.24 5.63 -5.01
C PRO A 186 -8.54 7.09 -4.71
N LEU A 187 -9.67 7.63 -5.19
CA LEU A 187 -10.09 9.01 -4.91
C LEU A 187 -10.50 9.18 -3.45
N LEU A 188 -11.25 8.22 -2.89
CA LEU A 188 -11.60 8.18 -1.47
C LEU A 188 -10.34 8.12 -0.60
N ALA A 189 -9.40 7.21 -0.91
CA ALA A 189 -8.15 7.10 -0.17
C ALA A 189 -7.31 8.37 -0.22
N THR A 190 -7.25 9.02 -1.39
CA THR A 190 -6.54 10.29 -1.59
C THR A 190 -7.20 11.43 -0.80
N LEU A 191 -8.52 11.52 -0.83
CA LEU A 191 -9.27 12.52 -0.08
C LEU A 191 -9.09 12.33 1.44
N MET A 192 -9.20 11.09 1.92
CA MET A 192 -8.95 10.78 3.34
C MET A 192 -7.51 11.14 3.75
N THR A 193 -6.53 10.89 2.87
CA THR A 193 -5.14 11.32 3.12
C THR A 193 -5.04 12.84 3.28
N ALA A 194 -5.69 13.62 2.41
CA ALA A 194 -5.69 15.07 2.48
C ALA A 194 -6.39 15.60 3.74
N LEU A 195 -7.52 14.99 4.12
CA LEU A 195 -8.26 15.34 5.34
C LEU A 195 -7.45 15.01 6.60
N LEU A 196 -6.85 13.82 6.69
CA LEU A 196 -6.02 13.45 7.83
C LEU A 196 -4.76 14.30 7.92
N LYS A 197 -4.15 14.67 6.79
CA LYS A 197 -3.03 15.63 6.78
C LYS A 197 -3.41 16.96 7.40
N LYS A 198 -4.64 17.44 7.19
CA LYS A 198 -5.13 18.68 7.80
C LYS A 198 -5.33 18.58 9.31
N VAL A 199 -5.73 17.41 9.82
CA VAL A 199 -5.99 17.19 11.25
C VAL A 199 -4.72 16.82 12.02
N PHE A 200 -3.88 15.95 11.46
CA PHE A 200 -2.74 15.33 12.13
C PHE A 200 -1.37 15.73 11.56
N GLY A 201 -1.33 16.51 10.49
CA GLY A 201 -0.08 16.85 9.78
C GLY A 201 0.56 15.65 9.06
N GLU A 202 1.87 15.71 8.85
CA GLU A 202 2.66 14.58 8.34
C GLU A 202 2.92 13.56 9.46
N SER A 203 1.90 12.75 9.74
CA SER A 203 1.92 11.70 10.77
C SER A 203 1.97 10.28 10.20
N GLY A 204 2.06 9.27 11.07
CA GLY A 204 2.00 7.87 10.68
C GLY A 204 0.69 7.50 9.97
N GLN A 205 -0.42 8.12 10.36
CA GLN A 205 -1.75 7.94 9.76
C GLN A 205 -1.79 8.47 8.33
N THR A 206 -1.30 9.70 8.12
CA THR A 206 -1.19 10.30 6.79
C THR A 206 -0.28 9.47 5.88
N HIS A 207 0.85 8.97 6.39
CA HIS A 207 1.74 8.09 5.63
C HIS A 207 1.05 6.78 5.24
N ALA A 208 0.33 6.13 6.16
CA ALA A 208 -0.38 4.88 5.90
C ALA A 208 -1.45 5.03 4.80
N LEU A 209 -2.29 6.08 4.88
CA LEU A 209 -3.30 6.33 3.85
C LEU A 209 -2.68 6.75 2.52
N ARG A 210 -1.55 7.47 2.51
CA ARG A 210 -0.82 7.79 1.28
C ARG A 210 -0.34 6.53 0.57
N VAL A 211 0.15 5.53 1.31
CA VAL A 211 0.53 4.23 0.74
C VAL A 211 -0.70 3.54 0.16
N TRP A 212 -1.83 3.53 0.86
CA TRP A 212 -3.07 2.92 0.34
C TRP A 212 -3.66 3.66 -0.87
N SER A 213 -3.62 4.98 -0.90
CA SER A 213 -3.97 5.81 -2.07
C SER A 213 -3.11 5.41 -3.27
N PHE A 214 -1.80 5.25 -3.07
CA PHE A 214 -0.89 4.80 -4.11
C PHE A 214 -1.20 3.38 -4.60
N LEU A 215 -1.36 2.42 -3.68
CA LEU A 215 -1.67 1.02 -4.03
C LEU A 215 -3.02 0.90 -4.76
N ALA A 216 -4.05 1.59 -4.26
CA ALA A 216 -5.36 1.65 -4.89
C ALA A 216 -5.26 2.25 -6.29
N LEU A 217 -4.48 3.31 -6.48
CA LEU A 217 -4.30 3.92 -7.80
C LEU A 217 -3.65 2.96 -8.79
N ILE A 218 -2.55 2.29 -8.41
CA ILE A 218 -1.89 1.31 -9.27
C ILE A 218 -2.84 0.17 -9.63
N PHE A 219 -3.55 -0.38 -8.65
CA PHE A 219 -4.52 -1.45 -8.86
C PHE A 219 -5.64 -1.02 -9.82
N THR A 220 -6.18 0.19 -9.60
CA THR A 220 -7.21 0.77 -10.46
C THR A 220 -6.72 0.99 -11.89
N LEU A 221 -5.50 1.50 -12.10
CA LEU A 221 -4.92 1.70 -13.44
C LEU A 221 -4.75 0.38 -14.19
N VAL A 222 -4.31 -0.69 -13.51
CA VAL A 222 -4.23 -2.03 -14.11
C VAL A 222 -5.62 -2.56 -14.46
N THR A 223 -6.59 -2.39 -13.55
CA THR A 223 -7.94 -2.91 -13.74
C THR A 223 -8.67 -2.21 -14.89
N ILE A 224 -8.57 -0.88 -14.99
CA ILE A 224 -9.22 -0.14 -16.08
C ILE A 224 -8.60 -0.45 -17.45
N GLU A 225 -7.32 -0.80 -17.51
CA GLU A 225 -6.70 -1.27 -18.75
C GLU A 225 -7.25 -2.62 -19.21
N VAL A 226 -7.41 -3.56 -18.29
CA VAL A 226 -8.03 -4.87 -18.59
C VAL A 226 -9.46 -4.67 -19.07
N ILE A 227 -10.21 -3.78 -18.42
CA ILE A 227 -11.58 -3.47 -18.78
C ILE A 227 -11.68 -2.79 -20.15
N ASN A 228 -10.79 -1.85 -20.45
CA ASN A 228 -10.73 -1.16 -21.74
C ASN A 228 -10.12 -2.04 -22.85
N SER A 229 -9.66 -3.25 -22.53
CA SER A 229 -9.09 -4.15 -23.53
C SER A 229 -10.16 -4.65 -24.50
N SER A 230 -9.74 -4.82 -25.75
CA SER A 230 -10.64 -5.24 -26.83
C SER A 230 -11.36 -6.58 -26.58
N ASP A 231 -10.76 -7.48 -25.81
CA ASP A 231 -11.31 -8.80 -25.49
C ASP A 231 -12.44 -8.75 -24.45
N PHE A 232 -12.34 -7.85 -23.46
CA PHE A 232 -13.34 -7.73 -22.39
C PHE A 232 -14.57 -6.94 -22.85
N TYR A 233 -14.37 -5.90 -23.68
CA TYR A 233 -15.42 -4.98 -24.11
C TYR A 233 -16.47 -5.59 -25.06
N ASN A 234 -16.10 -6.61 -25.85
CA ASN A 234 -17.00 -7.19 -26.84
C ASN A 234 -18.05 -8.15 -26.26
N ASN A 235 -17.89 -8.60 -25.00
CA ASN A 235 -18.78 -9.59 -24.38
C ASN A 235 -19.86 -8.99 -23.48
N ASP A 236 -19.64 -7.83 -22.86
CA ASP A 236 -20.58 -7.25 -21.88
C ASP A 236 -20.67 -5.73 -22.04
N ASN A 237 -21.64 -5.23 -22.82
CA ASN A 237 -21.86 -3.79 -22.94
C ASN A 237 -23.27 -3.38 -22.49
N PRO A 238 -23.55 -3.41 -21.17
CA PRO A 238 -24.68 -2.66 -20.64
C PRO A 238 -24.31 -1.17 -20.78
N GLY A 239 -25.11 -0.39 -21.52
CA GLY A 239 -24.79 1.02 -21.79
C GLY A 239 -24.25 1.78 -20.57
N ILE A 240 -23.08 2.41 -20.72
CA ILE A 240 -22.40 3.16 -19.65
C ILE A 240 -23.28 4.33 -19.20
N SER A 241 -23.50 4.47 -17.90
CA SER A 241 -24.36 5.48 -17.31
C SER A 241 -23.50 6.48 -16.56
N LEU A 242 -23.41 7.71 -17.08
CA LEU A 242 -22.66 8.79 -16.41
C LEU A 242 -23.12 9.04 -14.97
N VAL A 243 -24.38 8.75 -14.66
CA VAL A 243 -24.94 8.84 -13.30
C VAL A 243 -24.24 7.88 -12.33
N ALA A 244 -23.87 6.68 -12.77
CA ALA A 244 -23.16 5.72 -11.92
C ALA A 244 -21.78 6.25 -11.47
N PHE A 245 -21.16 7.10 -12.29
CA PHE A 245 -19.86 7.73 -12.00
C PHE A 245 -19.96 8.97 -11.10
N ALA A 246 -21.17 9.42 -10.74
CA ALA A 246 -21.36 10.64 -9.94
C ALA A 246 -20.53 10.68 -8.63
N PRO A 247 -20.43 9.60 -7.82
CA PRO A 247 -19.57 9.61 -6.64
C PRO A 247 -18.10 9.80 -6.99
N GLY A 248 -17.64 9.18 -8.07
CA GLY A 248 -16.27 9.32 -8.57
C GLY A 248 -15.97 10.76 -8.97
N TYR A 249 -16.88 11.42 -9.69
CA TYR A 249 -16.72 12.83 -10.06
C TYR A 249 -16.72 13.77 -8.85
N ILE A 250 -17.62 13.56 -7.89
CA ILE A 250 -17.66 14.37 -6.66
C ILE A 250 -16.34 14.21 -5.90
N LEU A 251 -15.85 12.98 -5.72
CA LEU A 251 -14.57 12.74 -5.06
C LEU A 251 -13.40 13.33 -5.84
N ALA A 252 -13.39 13.24 -7.17
CA ALA A 252 -12.36 13.86 -8.00
C ALA A 252 -12.36 15.39 -7.83
N ILE A 253 -13.51 16.04 -7.84
CA ILE A 253 -13.63 17.48 -7.59
C ILE A 253 -13.10 17.83 -6.19
N LEU A 254 -13.47 17.08 -5.16
CA LEU A 254 -12.99 17.30 -3.79
C LEU A 254 -11.47 17.09 -3.66
N VAL A 255 -10.90 16.09 -4.33
CA VAL A 255 -9.46 15.88 -4.41
C VAL A 255 -8.77 17.03 -5.14
N GLY A 256 -9.34 17.51 -6.25
CA GLY A 256 -8.85 18.68 -6.98
C GLY A 256 -8.84 19.94 -6.11
N ILE A 257 -9.93 20.19 -5.36
CA ILE A 257 -10.00 21.28 -4.38
C ILE A 257 -8.94 21.11 -3.29
N ALA A 258 -8.72 19.89 -2.81
CA ALA A 258 -7.70 19.60 -1.81
C ALA A 258 -6.28 19.93 -2.33
N PHE A 259 -5.97 19.61 -3.59
CA PHE A 259 -4.69 19.99 -4.21
C PHE A 259 -4.54 21.50 -4.35
N VAL A 260 -5.58 22.21 -4.80
CA VAL A 260 -5.53 23.67 -4.96
C VAL A 260 -5.37 24.39 -3.61
N ARG A 261 -5.91 23.81 -2.52
CA ARG A 261 -5.83 24.36 -1.17
C ARG A 261 -4.61 23.90 -0.36
N ASP A 262 -3.78 23.00 -0.89
CA ASP A 262 -2.57 22.56 -0.19
C ASP A 262 -1.48 23.62 -0.34
N GLU A 263 -1.25 24.40 0.72
CA GLU A 263 -0.24 25.48 0.76
C GLU A 263 1.19 25.00 0.47
N GLN A 264 1.45 23.69 0.58
CA GLN A 264 2.76 23.12 0.26
C GLN A 264 2.96 22.91 -1.25
N PHE A 265 1.90 23.00 -2.06
CA PHE A 265 1.99 22.85 -3.49
C PHE A 265 2.26 24.21 -4.14
N ASN A 266 3.26 24.27 -5.02
CA ASN A 266 3.40 25.42 -5.91
C ASN A 266 2.47 25.31 -7.12
N ARG A 267 2.37 26.38 -7.90
CA ARG A 267 1.44 26.47 -9.03
C ARG A 267 1.64 25.35 -10.06
N LEU A 268 2.89 24.98 -10.36
CA LEU A 268 3.19 23.89 -11.31
C LEU A 268 2.79 22.52 -10.76
N GLN A 269 3.06 22.24 -9.49
CA GLN A 269 2.65 21.01 -8.82
C GLN A 269 1.12 20.84 -8.79
N ILE A 270 0.38 21.94 -8.58
CA ILE A 270 -1.09 21.92 -8.68
C ILE A 270 -1.52 21.52 -10.09
N TRP A 271 -0.99 22.16 -11.13
CA TRP A 271 -1.36 21.84 -12.52
C TRP A 271 -1.01 20.41 -12.90
N VAL A 272 0.18 19.92 -12.54
CA VAL A 272 0.57 18.52 -12.77
C VAL A 272 -0.39 17.55 -12.08
N SER A 273 -0.80 17.85 -10.85
CA SER A 273 -1.72 17.00 -10.09
C SER A 273 -3.13 17.01 -10.68
N LEU A 274 -3.63 18.19 -11.09
CA LEU A 274 -4.92 18.33 -11.75
C LEU A 274 -4.93 17.65 -13.12
N PHE A 275 -3.84 17.73 -13.88
CA PHE A 275 -3.72 17.07 -15.18
C PHE A 275 -3.64 15.54 -15.03
N ALA A 276 -2.91 15.03 -14.02
CA ALA A 276 -2.91 13.61 -13.69
C ALA A 276 -4.31 13.11 -13.28
N LEU A 277 -5.01 13.89 -12.44
CA LEU A 277 -6.38 13.60 -12.01
C LEU A 277 -7.37 13.61 -13.18
N PHE A 278 -7.26 14.59 -14.08
CA PHE A 278 -8.07 14.67 -15.29
C PHE A 278 -7.83 13.49 -16.22
N GLY A 279 -6.56 13.14 -16.47
CA GLY A 279 -6.20 11.95 -17.25
C GLY A 279 -6.76 10.66 -16.62
N PHE A 280 -6.69 10.54 -15.30
CA PHE A 280 -7.28 9.43 -14.56
C PHE A 280 -8.80 9.33 -14.78
N VAL A 281 -9.56 10.43 -14.65
CA VAL A 281 -11.01 10.43 -14.88
C VAL A 281 -11.35 10.11 -16.34
N ILE A 282 -10.63 10.70 -17.31
CA ILE A 282 -10.88 10.45 -18.73
C ILE A 282 -10.67 9.00 -19.12
N GLN A 283 -9.72 8.31 -18.50
CA GLN A 283 -9.42 6.92 -18.82
C GLN A 283 -10.64 5.98 -18.65
N PHE A 284 -11.55 6.31 -17.72
CA PHE A 284 -12.82 5.58 -17.51
C PHE A 284 -13.90 5.87 -18.57
N HIS A 285 -13.67 6.86 -19.43
CA HIS A 285 -14.60 7.28 -20.48
C HIS A 285 -14.04 7.11 -21.90
N LEU A 286 -12.85 6.53 -22.07
CA LEU A 286 -12.29 6.24 -23.40
C LEU A 286 -13.20 5.30 -24.20
N SER A 287 -13.82 4.33 -23.53
CA SER A 287 -14.83 3.44 -24.10
C SER A 287 -16.08 4.19 -24.59
N PHE A 288 -16.53 5.21 -23.85
CA PHE A 288 -17.62 6.11 -24.25
C PHE A 288 -17.29 6.90 -25.52
N LEU A 289 -16.02 7.28 -25.70
CA LEU A 289 -15.54 7.98 -26.89
C LEU A 289 -15.33 7.07 -28.11
N TYR A 290 -15.70 5.78 -28.01
CA TYR A 290 -15.47 4.76 -29.04
C TYR A 290 -13.98 4.56 -29.39
N ILE A 291 -13.08 4.97 -28.50
CA ILE A 291 -11.64 4.81 -28.69
C ILE A 291 -11.24 3.42 -28.17
N LYS A 292 -11.27 2.44 -29.08
CA LYS A 292 -10.96 1.03 -28.79
C LYS A 292 -9.51 0.72 -29.11
N SER A 293 -8.63 0.84 -28.13
CA SER A 293 -7.22 0.51 -28.34
C SER A 293 -6.51 0.24 -27.02
N ASP A 294 -5.96 -0.96 -26.90
CA ASP A 294 -5.09 -1.36 -25.79
C ASP A 294 -3.91 -0.39 -25.64
N TYR A 295 -3.42 0.14 -26.77
CA TYR A 295 -2.32 1.11 -26.83
C TYR A 295 -2.70 2.47 -26.23
N ILE A 296 -3.93 2.94 -26.44
CA ILE A 296 -4.35 4.26 -25.94
C ILE A 296 -4.49 4.22 -24.42
N SER A 297 -5.11 3.16 -23.87
CA SER A 297 -5.18 2.99 -22.41
C SER A 297 -3.78 2.89 -21.79
N ALA A 298 -2.84 2.19 -22.45
CA ALA A 298 -1.45 2.13 -22.02
C ALA A 298 -0.76 3.50 -21.99
N ILE A 299 -0.99 4.34 -23.01
CA ILE A 299 -0.43 5.70 -23.07
C ILE A 299 -0.97 6.56 -21.92
N PHE A 300 -2.27 6.49 -21.62
CA PHE A 300 -2.86 7.21 -20.48
C PHE A 300 -2.23 6.77 -19.16
N THR A 301 -2.09 5.47 -18.92
CA THR A 301 -1.43 4.94 -17.71
C THR A 301 0.01 5.42 -17.61
N LEU A 302 0.79 5.35 -18.69
CA LEU A 302 2.17 5.84 -18.72
C LEU A 302 2.25 7.34 -18.43
N LEU A 303 1.33 8.13 -18.99
CA LEU A 303 1.24 9.57 -18.75
C LEU A 303 0.93 9.86 -17.27
N ILE A 304 -0.09 9.22 -16.71
CA ILE A 304 -0.51 9.40 -15.31
C ILE A 304 0.64 9.01 -14.37
N LEU A 305 1.25 7.84 -14.56
CA LEU A 305 2.38 7.39 -13.73
C LEU A 305 3.57 8.35 -13.84
N SER A 306 3.86 8.87 -15.03
CA SER A 306 4.95 9.83 -15.25
C SER A 306 4.70 11.16 -14.55
N LEU A 307 3.49 11.71 -14.65
CA LEU A 307 3.11 12.95 -13.96
C LEU A 307 3.22 12.81 -12.44
N ILE A 308 2.74 11.69 -11.90
CA ILE A 308 2.83 11.41 -10.46
C ILE A 308 4.30 11.18 -10.07
N ALA A 309 5.11 10.53 -10.91
CA ALA A 309 6.53 10.36 -10.65
C ALA A 309 7.24 11.72 -10.53
N ILE A 310 6.99 12.64 -11.47
CA ILE A 310 7.54 14.00 -11.44
C ILE A 310 7.06 14.75 -10.19
N LEU A 311 5.77 14.63 -9.84
CA LEU A 311 5.23 15.22 -8.61
C LEU A 311 5.95 14.69 -7.36
N MET A 312 6.11 13.37 -7.24
CA MET A 312 6.79 12.74 -6.11
C MET A 312 8.28 13.11 -6.04
N ALA A 313 8.94 13.23 -7.20
CA ALA A 313 10.32 13.70 -7.29
C ALA A 313 10.43 15.15 -6.80
N SER A 314 9.60 16.08 -7.29
CA SER A 314 9.61 17.48 -6.86
C SER A 314 9.38 17.67 -5.35
N ARG A 315 8.65 16.73 -4.73
CA ARG A 315 8.42 16.69 -3.28
C ARG A 315 9.47 15.90 -2.50
N ARG A 316 10.57 15.50 -3.13
CA ARG A 316 11.69 14.73 -2.55
C ARG A 316 11.27 13.37 -1.97
N HIS A 317 10.13 12.81 -2.40
CA HIS A 317 9.69 11.47 -2.02
C HIS A 317 10.40 10.40 -2.87
N ARG A 318 11.73 10.32 -2.74
CA ARG A 318 12.63 9.50 -3.59
C ARG A 318 12.23 8.02 -3.67
N LYS A 319 11.77 7.42 -2.57
CA LYS A 319 11.35 6.01 -2.55
C LYS A 319 10.12 5.77 -3.44
N ILE A 320 9.10 6.62 -3.33
CA ILE A 320 7.86 6.50 -4.12
C ILE A 320 8.15 6.79 -5.59
N PHE A 321 8.97 7.80 -5.88
CA PHE A 321 9.47 8.07 -7.23
C PHE A 321 10.15 6.85 -7.85
N GLN A 322 11.05 6.19 -7.12
CA GLN A 322 11.74 4.99 -7.62
C GLN A 322 10.78 3.85 -7.93
N VAL A 323 9.79 3.62 -7.06
CA VAL A 323 8.73 2.62 -7.28
C VAL A 323 7.91 2.95 -8.53
N LEU A 324 7.52 4.21 -8.71
CA LEU A 324 6.80 4.66 -9.90
C LEU A 324 7.59 4.44 -11.19
N VAL A 325 8.88 4.73 -11.20
CA VAL A 325 9.74 4.48 -12.37
C VAL A 325 9.83 2.99 -12.69
N VAL A 326 9.86 2.11 -11.68
CA VAL A 326 9.76 0.65 -11.91
C VAL A 326 8.43 0.29 -12.56
N PHE A 327 7.29 0.81 -12.08
CA PHE A 327 5.98 0.57 -12.70
C PHE A 327 5.89 1.11 -14.13
N ILE A 328 6.47 2.28 -14.42
CA ILE A 328 6.57 2.83 -15.78
C ILE A 328 7.37 1.87 -16.68
N GLY A 329 8.54 1.39 -16.22
CA GLY A 329 9.36 0.44 -16.96
C GLY A 329 8.64 -0.90 -17.20
N LEU A 330 7.97 -1.44 -16.18
CA LEU A 330 7.14 -2.65 -16.31
C LEU A 330 6.00 -2.42 -17.32
N ARG A 331 5.36 -1.25 -17.29
CA ARG A 331 4.27 -0.97 -18.23
C ARG A 331 4.76 -0.83 -19.67
N PHE A 332 5.91 -0.19 -19.90
CA PHE A 332 6.55 -0.16 -21.21
C PHE A 332 6.86 -1.57 -21.74
N LEU A 333 7.30 -2.48 -20.88
CA LEU A 333 7.54 -3.86 -21.24
C LEU A 333 6.23 -4.56 -21.68
N VAL A 334 5.14 -4.38 -20.93
CA VAL A 334 3.83 -4.94 -21.32
C VAL A 334 3.35 -4.37 -22.65
N LEU A 335 3.49 -3.05 -22.85
CA LEU A 335 3.14 -2.39 -24.12
C LEU A 335 3.95 -2.93 -25.30
N TYR A 336 5.24 -3.20 -25.10
CA TYR A 336 6.10 -3.83 -26.09
C TYR A 336 5.61 -5.23 -26.47
N PHE A 337 5.24 -6.07 -25.49
CA PHE A 337 4.67 -7.40 -25.77
C PHE A 337 3.33 -7.34 -26.49
N GLN A 338 2.48 -6.37 -26.14
CA GLN A 338 1.21 -6.13 -26.84
C GLN A 338 1.44 -5.75 -28.31
N ALA A 339 2.42 -4.89 -28.58
CA ALA A 339 2.76 -4.46 -29.94
C ALA A 339 3.31 -5.58 -30.84
N LEU A 340 3.93 -6.61 -30.26
CA LEU A 340 4.52 -7.73 -31.00
C LEU A 340 3.59 -8.94 -31.21
N GLY A 341 2.34 -8.88 -30.75
CA GLY A 341 1.32 -9.88 -31.11
C GLY A 341 1.37 -11.20 -30.31
N GLY A 342 1.77 -11.16 -29.04
CA GLY A 342 1.60 -12.27 -28.10
C GLY A 342 2.84 -13.15 -27.89
N LEU A 343 3.04 -13.61 -26.64
CA LEU A 343 4.24 -14.27 -26.11
C LEU A 343 4.67 -15.59 -26.78
N ALA A 344 3.86 -16.16 -27.66
CA ALA A 344 4.12 -17.48 -28.26
C ALA A 344 4.89 -17.43 -29.60
N THR A 345 4.95 -16.28 -30.29
CA THR A 345 5.51 -16.21 -31.66
C THR A 345 7.00 -15.91 -31.74
N THR A 346 7.69 -15.48 -30.67
CA THR A 346 9.15 -15.31 -30.74
C THR A 346 9.86 -15.61 -29.40
N GLY A 347 10.56 -16.75 -29.30
CA GLY A 347 11.58 -16.94 -28.25
C GLY A 347 12.65 -15.83 -28.28
N ILE A 348 12.86 -15.21 -29.44
CA ILE A 348 13.67 -13.98 -29.62
C ILE A 348 13.08 -12.80 -28.86
N GLY A 349 11.74 -12.62 -28.85
CA GLY A 349 11.08 -11.54 -28.12
C GLY A 349 11.32 -11.63 -26.61
N LEU A 350 11.33 -12.84 -26.03
CA LEU A 350 11.68 -13.05 -24.63
C LEU A 350 13.16 -12.73 -24.34
N ILE A 351 14.09 -13.11 -25.22
CA ILE A 351 15.53 -12.80 -25.08
C ILE A 351 15.75 -11.29 -25.18
N VAL A 352 15.19 -10.64 -26.19
CA VAL A 352 15.29 -9.18 -26.38
C VAL A 352 14.68 -8.43 -25.19
N SER A 353 13.54 -8.90 -24.68
CA SER A 353 12.91 -8.35 -23.48
C SER A 353 13.79 -8.51 -22.23
N GLY A 354 14.38 -9.69 -22.04
CA GLY A 354 15.32 -9.93 -20.94
C GLY A 354 16.54 -9.01 -21.01
N VAL A 355 17.13 -8.84 -22.20
CA VAL A 355 18.24 -7.90 -22.43
C VAL A 355 17.81 -6.45 -22.20
N LEU A 356 16.64 -6.05 -22.69
CA LEU A 356 16.08 -4.71 -22.48
C LEU A 356 15.87 -4.41 -20.99
N ILE A 357 15.31 -5.36 -20.23
CA ILE A 357 15.13 -5.23 -18.78
C ILE A 357 16.49 -5.05 -18.09
N ILE A 358 17.49 -5.89 -18.42
CA ILE A 358 18.84 -5.79 -17.84
C ILE A 358 19.48 -4.44 -18.18
N CYS A 359 19.39 -3.98 -19.43
CA CYS A 359 19.89 -2.68 -19.87
C CYS A 359 19.18 -1.52 -19.14
N MET A 360 17.85 -1.56 -19.03
CA MET A 360 17.09 -0.54 -18.30
C MET A 360 17.45 -0.50 -16.81
N VAL A 361 17.54 -1.67 -16.16
CA VAL A 361 17.87 -1.76 -14.73
C VAL A 361 19.31 -1.31 -14.47
N THR A 362 20.27 -1.70 -15.30
CA THR A 362 21.68 -1.29 -15.16
C THR A 362 21.87 0.20 -15.41
N TRP A 363 21.19 0.76 -16.43
CA TRP A 363 21.18 2.19 -16.70
C TRP A 363 20.52 3.00 -15.57
N TRP A 364 19.36 2.54 -15.10
CA TRP A 364 18.66 3.12 -13.97
C TRP A 364 19.53 3.13 -12.70
N ASN A 365 20.17 2.01 -12.37
CA ASN A 365 21.04 1.92 -11.19
C ASN A 365 22.19 2.95 -11.24
N LYS A 366 22.75 3.20 -12.44
CA LYS A 366 23.81 4.19 -12.67
C LYS A 366 23.29 5.64 -12.61
N LYS A 367 22.08 5.92 -13.12
CA LYS A 367 21.57 7.29 -13.31
C LYS A 367 20.47 7.72 -12.34
N ARG A 368 19.98 6.83 -11.46
CA ARG A 368 18.83 7.11 -10.55
C ARG A 368 18.96 8.40 -9.74
N GLN A 369 20.17 8.73 -9.27
CA GLN A 369 20.40 9.96 -8.49
C GLN A 369 20.38 11.20 -9.37
N ALA A 370 21.01 11.15 -10.55
CA ALA A 370 20.99 12.26 -11.51
C ALA A 370 19.57 12.53 -12.02
N ILE A 371 18.81 11.48 -12.34
CA ILE A 371 17.42 11.59 -12.78
C ILE A 371 16.54 12.14 -11.66
N ALA A 372 16.71 11.66 -10.42
CA ALA A 372 15.97 12.18 -9.28
C ALA A 372 16.27 13.67 -9.04
N ASN A 373 17.54 14.08 -9.09
CA ASN A 373 17.94 15.47 -8.91
C ASN A 373 17.42 16.38 -10.04
N TRP A 374 17.45 15.91 -11.29
CA TRP A 374 16.87 16.64 -12.43
C TRP A 374 15.36 16.80 -12.26
N ALA A 375 14.66 15.72 -11.91
CA ALA A 375 13.21 15.74 -11.71
C ALA A 375 12.80 16.57 -10.48
N GLU A 376 13.63 16.59 -9.42
CA GLU A 376 13.48 17.49 -8.27
C GLU A 376 13.47 18.95 -8.71
N GLY A 377 14.27 19.33 -9.71
CA GLY A 377 14.36 20.70 -10.24
C GLY A 377 13.30 21.10 -11.27
N LEU A 378 12.44 20.18 -11.75
CA LEU A 378 11.47 20.48 -12.81
C LEU A 378 10.29 21.33 -12.36
N LEU A 379 9.89 21.17 -11.10
CA LEU A 379 8.70 21.83 -10.56
C LEU A 379 9.03 22.77 -9.40
N THR A 380 10.29 22.90 -8.98
CA THR A 380 10.75 23.95 -8.05
C THR A 380 10.93 25.26 -8.78
#